data_AF-A0A6V7I462-F1
#
_entry.id   AF-A0A6V7I462-F1
#
_cell.length_a   1.000
_cell.length_b   1.000
_cell.length_c   1.000
_cell.angle_alpha   90.00
_cell.angle_beta   90.00
_cell.angle_gamma   90.00
#
_symmetry.space_group_name_H-M   'P 1'
#
loop_
_entity.id
_entity.type
_entity.pdbx_description
1 polymer ?
#
loop_
_entity_poly.entity_id
_entity_poly.type
_entity_poly.pdbx_seq_one_letter_code
_entity_poly.pdbx_strand_id
1 'polypeptide(L)' 'AYAVTEPNTGSDVAGVITKAVKKGKEWILNGTKMWITNGGVASWYFVLARTNPDPKAPASKAFTGFLVDRNSEGVQPGRK' A
#
# COMPACT_ATOMS: atom_id res chain seq x y z
N ALA A 1 0.71 2.98 11.38
CA ALA A 1 2.02 3.19 10.71
C ALA A 1 1.80 3.67 9.27
N TYR A 2 2.80 4.30 8.65
CA TYR A 2 2.68 4.93 7.32
C TYR A 2 3.43 4.11 6.26
N ALA A 3 2.70 3.44 5.38
CA ALA A 3 3.18 2.42 4.46
C ALA A 3 3.14 2.90 2.99
N VAL A 4 4.23 3.53 2.55
CA VAL A 4 4.39 4.02 1.16
C VAL A 4 5.56 3.32 0.46
N THR A 5 6.76 3.41 1.04
CA THR A 5 8.01 2.86 0.50
C THR A 5 7.91 1.36 0.22
N GLU A 6 8.48 0.96 -0.91
CA GLU A 6 8.54 -0.40 -1.42
C GLU A 6 10.01 -0.80 -1.64
N PRO A 7 10.33 -2.11 -1.77
CA PRO A 7 11.69 -2.54 -2.07
C PRO A 7 12.28 -1.89 -3.33
N ASN A 8 11.43 -1.60 -4.33
CA ASN A 8 11.83 -1.05 -5.62
C ASN A 8 11.74 0.49 -5.70
N THR A 9 11.08 1.14 -4.73
CA THR A 9 10.95 2.60 -4.74
C THR A 9 10.79 3.22 -3.35
N GLY A 10 11.45 4.37 -3.14
CA GLY A 10 11.32 5.19 -1.94
C GLY A 10 11.07 6.65 -2.28
N SER A 11 12.09 7.33 -2.83
CA SER A 11 12.00 8.74 -3.20
C SER A 11 10.99 8.99 -4.35
N ASP A 12 10.89 8.06 -5.29
CA ASP A 12 9.91 8.12 -6.38
C ASP A 12 8.57 7.47 -5.97
N VAL A 13 7.75 8.22 -5.23
CA VAL A 13 6.43 7.74 -4.77
C VAL A 13 5.51 7.36 -5.94
N ALA A 14 5.67 7.98 -7.12
CA ALA A 14 4.88 7.63 -8.30
C ALA A 14 5.26 6.25 -8.89
N GLY A 15 6.41 5.70 -8.50
CA GLY A 15 6.86 4.35 -8.83
C GLY A 15 6.22 3.24 -7.99
N VAL A 16 5.32 3.55 -7.05
CA VAL A 16 4.62 2.55 -6.21
C VAL A 16 3.85 1.55 -7.08
N ILE A 17 4.12 0.25 -6.89
CA ILE A 17 3.53 -0.85 -7.65
C ILE A 17 2.54 -1.70 -6.85
N THR A 18 2.40 -1.51 -5.53
CA THR A 18 1.31 -2.14 -4.76
C THR A 18 -0.02 -1.82 -5.42
N LYS A 19 -0.78 -2.84 -5.81
CA LYS A 19 -2.06 -2.70 -6.52
C LYS A 19 -3.22 -2.78 -5.54
N ALA A 20 -4.25 -1.98 -5.79
CA ALA A 20 -5.54 -2.09 -5.12
C ALA A 20 -6.65 -2.24 -6.17
N VAL A 21 -7.36 -3.38 -6.14
CA VAL A 21 -8.44 -3.69 -7.09
C VAL A 21 -9.76 -3.76 -6.36
N LYS A 22 -10.76 -3.00 -6.82
CA LYS A 22 -12.10 -3.03 -6.25
C LYS A 22 -12.81 -4.32 -6.65
N LYS A 23 -13.30 -5.08 -5.68
CA LYS A 23 -14.15 -6.26 -5.88
C LYS A 23 -15.46 -6.07 -5.11
N GLY A 24 -16.51 -5.66 -5.81
CA GLY A 24 -17.80 -5.33 -5.20
C GLY A 24 -17.69 -4.17 -4.22
N LYS A 25 -17.88 -4.45 -2.93
CA LYS A 25 -17.82 -3.46 -1.85
C LYS A 25 -16.43 -3.35 -1.19
N GLU A 26 -15.50 -4.22 -1.56
CA GLU A 26 -14.20 -4.34 -0.91
C GLU A 26 -13.05 -4.00 -1.87
N TRP A 27 -11.87 -3.80 -1.31
CA TRP A 27 -10.63 -3.58 -2.05
C TRP A 27 -9.64 -4.68 -1.73
N ILE A 28 -9.06 -5.28 -2.76
CA ILE A 28 -8.02 -6.28 -2.62
C ILE A 28 -6.68 -5.62 -2.91
N LEU A 29 -5.84 -5.53 -1.87
CA LEU A 29 -4.50 -4.96 -1.94
C LEU A 29 -3.47 -6.07 -2.12
N ASN A 30 -2.54 -5.92 -3.05
CA ASN A 30 -1.43 -6.85 -3.28
C ASN A 30 -0.13 -6.07 -3.53
N GLY A 31 0.86 -6.31 -2.69
CA GLY A 31 2.18 -5.69 -2.80
C GLY A 31 3.04 -5.90 -1.56
N THR A 32 4.21 -5.28 -1.54
CA THR A 32 5.15 -5.35 -0.42
C THR A 32 5.64 -3.96 -0.07
N LYS A 33 5.49 -3.60 1.20
CA LYS A 33 6.00 -2.34 1.75
C LYS A 33 7.26 -2.60 2.57
N MET A 34 8.19 -1.66 2.57
CA MET A 34 9.51 -1.81 3.19
C MET A 34 9.90 -0.57 3.99
N TRP A 35 10.67 -0.76 5.07
CA TRP A 35 11.16 0.32 5.94
C TRP A 35 10.05 1.09 6.67
N ILE A 36 8.98 0.38 7.03
CA ILE A 36 7.82 0.99 7.67
C ILE A 36 8.09 1.13 9.17
N THR A 37 8.34 2.36 9.62
CA THR A 37 8.44 2.68 11.05
C THR A 37 7.18 2.21 11.77
N ASN A 38 7.37 1.51 12.90
CA ASN A 38 6.32 0.82 13.66
C ASN A 38 5.61 -0.32 12.91
N GLY A 39 6.15 -0.81 11.79
CA GLY A 39 5.56 -1.88 10.98
C GLY A 39 5.23 -3.14 11.79
N GLY A 40 6.11 -3.52 12.73
CA GLY A 40 5.93 -4.68 13.58
C GLY A 40 4.93 -4.52 14.74
N VAL A 41 4.53 -3.30 15.10
CA VAL A 41 3.73 -3.03 16.33
C VAL A 41 2.47 -2.19 16.11
N ALA A 42 2.29 -1.56 14.96
CA ALA A 42 1.14 -0.70 14.70
C ALA A 42 -0.17 -1.50 14.57
N SER A 43 -1.24 -0.99 15.18
CA SER A 43 -2.59 -1.58 15.09
C SER A 43 -3.25 -1.42 13.71
N TRP A 44 -2.83 -0.41 12.95
CA TRP A 44 -3.32 -0.13 11.60
C TRP A 44 -2.23 0.52 10.74
N TYR A 45 -2.43 0.47 9.43
CA TYR A 45 -1.54 1.04 8.42
C TYR A 45 -2.30 2.00 7.50
N PHE A 46 -1.73 3.18 7.29
CA PHE A 46 -2.02 3.93 6.07
C PHE A 46 -1.24 3.28 4.94
N VAL A 47 -1.89 2.82 3.87
CA VAL A 47 -1.25 2.18 2.72
C VAL A 47 -1.54 2.98 1.46
N LEU A 48 -0.49 3.42 0.76
CA LEU A 48 -0.63 3.97 -0.59
C LEU A 48 -0.54 2.84 -1.62
N ALA A 49 -1.58 2.69 -2.44
CA ALA A 49 -1.64 1.69 -3.49
C ALA A 49 -2.18 2.28 -4.80
N ARG A 50 -1.73 1.73 -5.93
CA ARG A 50 -2.17 2.10 -7.26
C ARG A 50 -3.54 1.46 -7.55
N THR A 51 -4.53 2.30 -7.79
CA THR A 51 -5.90 1.89 -8.12
C THR A 51 -6.22 2.07 -9.60
N ASN A 52 -5.52 2.97 -10.29
CA ASN A 52 -5.67 3.14 -11.73
C ASN A 52 -4.75 2.18 -12.50
N PRO A 53 -5.30 1.25 -13.31
CA PRO A 53 -4.49 0.29 -14.06
C PRO A 53 -3.75 0.92 -15.25
N ASP A 54 -4.16 2.11 -15.73
CA ASP A 54 -3.49 2.79 -16.83
C ASP A 54 -2.09 3.26 -16.40
N PRO A 55 -0.99 2.79 -17.03
CA PRO A 55 0.36 3.25 -16.73
C PRO A 55 0.57 4.74 -17.02
N LYS A 56 -0.23 5.33 -17.93
CA LYS A 56 -0.16 6.75 -18.31
C LYS A 56 -0.99 7.66 -17.39
N ALA A 57 -1.75 7.10 -16.45
CA ALA A 57 -2.51 7.90 -15.51
C ALA A 57 -1.57 8.83 -14.71
N PRO A 58 -1.88 10.13 -14.59
CA PRO A 58 -1.06 11.05 -13.82
C PRO A 58 -1.06 10.63 -12.35
N ALA A 59 0.06 10.86 -11.65
CA ALA A 59 0.23 10.45 -10.26
C ALA A 59 -0.91 10.94 -9.34
N SER A 60 -1.42 12.15 -9.58
CA SER A 60 -2.55 12.73 -8.83
C SER A 60 -3.87 11.96 -8.94
N LYS A 61 -4.01 11.05 -9.92
CA LYS A 61 -5.21 10.22 -10.15
C LYS A 61 -4.93 8.72 -10.15
N ALA A 62 -3.67 8.31 -9.95
CA ALA A 62 -3.27 6.91 -10.07
C ALA A 62 -3.40 6.11 -8.77
N PHE A 63 -3.38 6.79 -7.62
CA PHE A 63 -3.26 6.16 -6.30
C PHE A 63 -4.45 6.44 -5.41
N THR A 64 -4.63 5.57 -4.43
CA THR A 64 -5.59 5.74 -3.34
C THR A 64 -4.91 5.37 -2.03
N GLY A 65 -5.19 6.15 -0.99
CA GLY A 65 -4.77 5.85 0.37
C GLY A 65 -5.82 4.99 1.07
N PHE A 66 -5.36 3.93 1.75
CA PHE A 66 -6.21 3.00 2.48
C PHE A 66 -5.84 3.00 3.96
N LEU A 67 -6.84 2.84 4.81
CA LEU A 67 -6.62 2.44 6.20
C LEU A 67 -6.82 0.92 6.29
N VAL A 68 -5.78 0.20 6.68
CA VAL A 68 -5.77 -1.26 6.75
C VAL A 68 -5.52 -1.68 8.18
N ASP A 69 -6.42 -2.50 8.75
CA ASP A 69 -6.23 -3.06 10.09
C ASP A 69 -5.10 -4.09 10.05
N ARG A 70 -4.28 -4.15 11.11
CA ARG A 70 -3.19 -5.12 11.20
C ARG A 70 -3.67 -6.56 11.10
N ASN A 71 -4.86 -6.83 11.61
CA ASN A 71 -5.45 -8.17 11.68
C ASN A 71 -6.30 -8.51 10.46
N SER A 72 -6.37 -7.63 9.44
CA SER A 72 -6.99 -7.97 8.16
C SER A 72 -6.30 -9.19 7.53
N GLU A 73 -7.11 -10.09 6.96
CA GLU A 73 -6.62 -11.30 6.30
C GLU A 73 -5.58 -10.96 5.21
N GLY A 74 -4.47 -11.72 5.19
CA GLY A 74 -3.39 -11.53 4.23
C GLY A 74 -2.33 -10.49 4.61
N VAL A 75 -2.55 -9.68 5.66
CA VAL A 75 -1.52 -8.76 6.17
C VAL A 75 -0.43 -9.57 6.89
N GLN A 76 0.82 -9.42 6.44
CA GLN A 76 1.99 -10.07 7.03
C GLN A 76 3.00 -9.02 7.52
N PRO A 77 2.93 -8.61 8.80
CA PRO A 77 3.87 -7.65 9.36
C PRO A 77 5.30 -8.20 9.40
N GLY A 78 6.28 -7.38 9.02
CA GLY A 78 7.69 -7.70 9.19
C GLY A 78 8.07 -7.90 10.65
N ARG A 79 9.13 -8.68 10.89
CA ARG A 79 9.69 -8.90 12.24
C ARG A 79 10.26 -7.59 12.79
N LYS A 80 10.20 -7.45 14.12
CA LYS A 80 10.86 -6.35 14.86
C LYS A 80 12.37 -6.54 14.85
#